data_AF-A0A3P7J2J0-F1
#
_entry.id   AF-A0A3P7J2J0-F1
#
_cell.length_a   1.000
_cell.length_b   1.000
_cell.length_c   1.000
_cell.angle_alpha   90.00
_cell.angle_beta   90.00
_cell.angle_gamma   90.00
#
_symmetry.space_group_name_H-M   'P 1'
#
loop_
_entity.id
_entity.type
_entity.pdbx_description
1 polymer ?
#
loop_
_entity_poly.entity_id
_entity_poly.type
_entity_poly.pdbx_seq_one_letter_code
_entity_poly.pdbx_strand_id
1 'polypeptide(L)'
;QNRIPKLTARVEAIGDIPTDLLPKKEDLSHRIDDVNKKLDDQVNDLKRFEDKTIELQNVVDECRGKMKKLELPETIETAQKDAEDLSAVLATIEAIPQEELSPRNQLARDANTIKEQAKEQLSTLRKALTDEEKARERQDELKNRLSAIADSLNKIDPENVESAQQLVSSLEPELQKLAGIADTCNQFANTSSPVVSHDDLDKTLPDQVQDLQKKCEDVKTKAEQLAQLNAVAPEILLISESLQQQPEEIPSNLNEQQSVLEDLESKKQRLENLLQTIPAGDATEELRQKSAWDLSRLKDLLKRL
;
A
#
# COMPACT_ATOMS: atom_id res chain seq x y z
N GLN A 1 -39.56 17.71 51.20
CA GLN A 1 -39.48 18.97 51.98
C GLN A 1 -39.31 18.62 53.46
N ASN A 2 -38.08 18.36 53.91
CA ASN A 2 -37.82 18.20 55.34
C ASN A 2 -37.79 19.58 55.97
N ARG A 3 -38.93 19.97 56.55
CA ARG A 3 -39.09 21.20 57.33
C ARG A 3 -38.15 21.13 58.53
N ILE A 4 -37.06 21.88 58.50
CA ILE A 4 -36.40 22.33 59.71
C ILE A 4 -37.49 23.07 60.50
N PRO A 5 -37.79 22.71 61.76
CA PRO A 5 -38.71 23.47 62.57
C PRO A 5 -38.13 24.87 62.68
N LYS A 6 -38.75 25.86 62.01
CA LYS A 6 -38.26 27.24 61.95
C LYS A 6 -37.99 27.69 63.39
N LEU A 7 -36.72 27.83 63.76
CA LEU A 7 -36.30 28.27 65.09
C LEU A 7 -36.94 29.64 65.42
N THR A 8 -37.21 30.43 64.38
CA THR A 8 -38.02 31.66 64.41
C THR A 8 -39.41 31.44 65.01
N ALA A 9 -40.13 30.38 64.62
CA ALA A 9 -41.45 30.04 65.17
C ALA A 9 -41.38 29.61 66.65
N ARG A 10 -40.24 29.04 67.09
CA ARG A 10 -40.00 28.74 68.51
C ARG A 10 -39.68 29.99 69.34
N VAL A 11 -39.03 31.00 68.75
CA VAL A 11 -38.75 32.30 69.39
C VAL A 11 -40.00 33.19 69.45
N GLU A 12 -40.85 33.13 68.44
CA GLU A 12 -42.16 33.80 68.41
C GLU A 12 -43.14 33.21 69.44
N ALA A 13 -43.07 31.90 69.70
CA ALA A 13 -43.89 31.20 70.69
C ALA A 13 -43.51 31.49 72.16
N ILE A 14 -42.42 32.24 72.42
CA ILE A 14 -42.04 32.70 73.75
C ILE A 14 -42.94 33.90 74.11
N GLY A 15 -43.94 33.66 74.99
CA GLY A 15 -44.87 34.66 75.54
C GLY A 15 -44.20 35.67 76.49
N ASP A 16 -45.01 36.53 77.15
CA ASP A 16 -44.61 37.75 77.92
C ASP A 16 -43.16 37.77 78.42
N ILE A 17 -42.34 38.53 77.69
CA ILE A 17 -40.91 38.65 77.93
C ILE A 17 -40.67 39.91 78.75
N PRO A 18 -39.95 39.82 79.88
CA PRO A 18 -39.51 40.99 80.62
C PRO A 18 -38.84 42.02 79.69
N THR A 19 -39.17 43.30 79.85
CA THR A 19 -38.73 44.39 78.94
C THR A 19 -37.21 44.49 78.78
N ASP A 20 -36.45 44.04 79.79
CA ASP A 20 -34.98 43.95 79.81
C ASP A 20 -34.40 42.82 78.94
N LEU A 21 -35.22 41.84 78.53
CA LEU A 21 -34.83 40.71 77.69
C LEU A 21 -35.29 40.83 76.22
N LEU A 22 -36.14 41.83 75.90
CA LEU A 22 -36.59 42.11 74.52
C LEU A 22 -35.43 42.33 73.53
N PRO A 23 -34.38 43.14 73.84
CA PRO A 23 -33.26 43.33 72.92
C PRO A 23 -32.50 42.03 72.62
N LYS A 24 -32.44 41.11 73.59
CA LYS A 24 -31.80 39.80 73.41
C LYS A 24 -32.63 38.87 72.54
N LYS A 25 -33.97 38.96 72.60
CA LYS A 25 -34.85 38.21 71.68
C LYS A 25 -34.69 38.71 70.24
N GLU A 26 -34.62 40.01 70.03
CA GLU A 26 -34.41 40.60 68.70
C GLU A 26 -33.04 40.22 68.11
N ASP A 27 -31.95 40.30 68.90
CA ASP A 27 -30.62 39.82 68.50
C ASP A 27 -30.63 38.33 68.13
N LEU A 28 -31.27 37.49 68.95
CA LEU A 28 -31.41 36.06 68.66
C LEU A 28 -32.22 35.81 67.38
N SER A 29 -33.27 36.60 67.13
CA SER A 29 -34.07 36.48 65.91
C SER A 29 -33.26 36.83 64.66
N HIS A 30 -32.50 37.93 64.69
CA HIS A 30 -31.60 38.31 63.60
C HIS A 30 -30.53 37.25 63.35
N ARG A 31 -29.92 36.70 64.41
CA ARG A 31 -28.93 35.62 64.28
C ARG A 31 -29.52 34.35 63.71
N ILE A 32 -30.78 34.02 64.06
CA ILE A 32 -31.50 32.89 63.47
C ILE A 32 -31.74 33.12 61.98
N ASP A 33 -32.14 34.33 61.58
CA ASP A 33 -32.35 34.67 60.17
C ASP A 33 -31.05 34.61 59.36
N ASP A 34 -29.93 35.10 59.90
CA ASP A 34 -28.61 35.00 59.28
C ASP A 34 -28.15 33.54 59.11
N VAL A 35 -28.40 32.70 60.11
CA VAL A 35 -28.09 31.26 60.04
C VAL A 35 -28.97 30.56 59.02
N ASN A 36 -30.28 30.87 58.98
CA ASN A 36 -31.19 30.33 57.98
C ASN A 36 -30.75 30.72 56.56
N LYS A 37 -30.37 31.98 56.34
CA LYS A 37 -29.87 32.44 55.05
C LYS A 37 -28.59 31.70 54.63
N LYS A 38 -27.61 31.58 55.54
CA LYS A 38 -26.38 30.81 55.28
C LYS A 38 -26.66 29.34 54.98
N LEU A 39 -27.64 28.74 55.66
CA LEU A 39 -28.02 27.36 55.44
C LEU A 39 -28.72 27.19 54.08
N ASP A 40 -29.60 28.11 53.70
CA ASP A 40 -30.25 28.11 52.38
C ASP A 40 -29.22 28.28 51.25
N ASP A 41 -28.25 29.18 51.41
CA ASP A 41 -27.14 29.37 50.47
C ASP A 41 -26.32 28.07 50.33
N GLN A 42 -25.94 27.43 51.45
CA GLN A 42 -25.24 26.15 51.44
C GLN A 42 -26.04 25.02 50.77
N VAL A 43 -27.35 24.95 51.03
CA VAL A 43 -28.22 23.95 50.39
C VAL A 43 -28.31 24.19 48.88
N ASN A 44 -28.37 25.44 48.45
CA ASN A 44 -28.38 25.78 47.03
C ASN A 44 -27.05 25.47 46.35
N ASP A 45 -25.93 25.73 47.02
CA ASP A 45 -24.60 25.37 46.53
C ASP A 45 -24.42 23.85 46.42
N LEU A 46 -24.89 23.09 47.41
CA LEU A 46 -24.88 21.62 47.38
C LEU A 46 -25.72 21.07 46.22
N LYS A 47 -26.92 21.63 45.98
CA LYS A 47 -27.75 21.24 44.83
C LYS A 47 -27.06 21.52 43.50
N ARG A 48 -26.49 22.72 43.33
CA ARG A 48 -25.72 23.07 42.12
C ARG A 48 -24.53 22.14 41.92
N PHE A 49 -23.85 21.76 43.01
CA PHE A 49 -22.76 20.81 42.97
C PHE A 49 -23.24 19.42 42.52
N GLU A 50 -24.37 18.93 43.05
CA GLU A 50 -24.97 17.65 42.69
C GLU A 50 -25.43 17.63 41.22
N ASP A 51 -26.19 18.63 40.78
CA ASP A 51 -26.67 18.78 39.40
C ASP A 51 -25.49 18.77 38.40
N LYS A 52 -24.43 19.52 38.71
CA LYS A 52 -23.22 19.55 37.87
C LYS A 52 -22.46 18.22 37.89
N THR A 53 -22.51 17.48 38.99
CA THR A 53 -21.92 16.12 39.06
C THR A 53 -22.65 15.17 38.11
N ILE A 54 -23.98 15.23 38.07
CA ILE A 54 -24.81 14.41 37.18
C ILE A 54 -24.52 14.77 35.71
N GLU A 55 -24.47 16.07 35.39
CA GLU A 55 -24.16 16.54 34.02
C GLU A 55 -22.81 15.98 33.53
N LEU A 56 -21.76 16.14 34.35
CA LEU A 56 -20.43 15.65 33.98
C LEU A 56 -20.35 14.11 33.93
N GLN A 57 -21.07 13.42 34.82
CA GLN A 57 -21.16 11.96 34.79
C GLN A 57 -21.79 11.48 33.48
N ASN A 58 -22.86 12.14 33.02
CA ASN A 58 -23.48 11.81 31.73
C ASN A 58 -22.50 11.99 30.56
N VAL A 59 -21.68 13.05 30.57
CA VAL A 59 -20.63 13.25 29.55
C VAL A 59 -19.58 12.14 29.60
N VAL A 60 -19.12 11.77 30.78
CA VAL A 60 -18.15 10.68 30.98
C VAL A 60 -18.73 9.33 30.52
N ASP A 61 -20.00 9.06 30.81
CA ASP A 61 -20.69 7.84 30.39
C ASP A 61 -20.96 7.80 28.89
N GLU A 62 -21.29 8.94 28.26
CA GLU A 62 -21.41 9.04 26.80
C GLU A 62 -20.06 8.77 26.11
N CYS A 63 -18.98 9.37 26.62
CA CYS A 63 -17.62 9.09 26.16
C CYS A 63 -17.27 7.60 26.30
N ARG A 64 -17.62 6.99 27.44
CA ARG A 64 -17.44 5.55 27.67
C ARG A 64 -18.25 4.69 26.69
N GLY A 65 -19.47 5.09 26.35
CA GLY A 65 -20.30 4.38 25.38
C GLY A 65 -19.75 4.38 23.96
N LYS A 66 -19.00 5.43 23.58
CA LYS A 66 -18.30 5.54 22.28
C LYS A 66 -17.00 4.73 22.23
N MET A 67 -16.44 4.36 23.38
CA MET A 67 -15.26 3.49 23.45
C MET A 67 -15.62 2.07 23.02
N LYS A 68 -15.22 1.67 21.81
CA LYS A 68 -15.33 0.28 21.35
C LYS A 68 -14.11 -0.53 21.78
N LYS A 69 -14.32 -1.84 21.94
CA LYS A 69 -13.20 -2.79 22.05
C LYS A 69 -12.78 -3.22 20.65
N LEU A 70 -11.48 -3.17 20.39
CA LEU A 70 -10.87 -3.74 19.20
C LEU A 70 -10.80 -5.26 19.37
N GLU A 71 -11.92 -5.96 19.17
CA GLU A 71 -12.00 -7.42 19.30
C GLU A 71 -11.76 -8.15 17.97
N LEU A 72 -12.11 -7.52 16.84
CA LEU A 72 -11.97 -8.07 15.51
C LEU A 72 -11.37 -7.03 14.56
N PRO A 73 -10.57 -7.45 13.56
CA PRO A 73 -10.10 -6.56 12.52
C PRO A 73 -11.30 -6.05 11.72
N GLU A 74 -11.41 -4.74 11.57
CA GLU A 74 -12.47 -4.14 10.76
C GLU A 74 -11.93 -3.52 9.48
N THR A 75 -12.82 -3.11 8.58
CA THR A 75 -12.45 -2.42 7.35
C THR A 75 -11.71 -1.10 7.64
N ILE A 76 -10.90 -0.63 6.69
CA ILE A 76 -10.21 0.65 6.82
C ILE A 76 -11.17 1.82 7.09
N GLU A 77 -12.36 1.83 6.46
CA GLU A 77 -13.37 2.89 6.62
C GLU A 77 -13.92 2.95 8.05
N THR A 78 -14.23 1.79 8.64
CA THR A 78 -14.74 1.74 10.01
C THR A 78 -13.63 2.05 11.02
N ALA A 79 -12.39 1.60 10.78
CA ALA A 79 -11.24 1.94 11.62
C ALA A 79 -10.92 3.45 11.58
N GLN A 80 -11.07 4.12 10.43
CA GLN A 80 -10.94 5.58 10.31
C GLN A 80 -12.01 6.30 11.13
N LYS A 81 -13.27 5.88 11.00
CA LYS A 81 -14.38 6.43 11.79
C LYS A 81 -14.17 6.22 13.29
N ASP A 82 -13.71 5.04 13.70
CA ASP A 82 -13.42 4.76 15.11
C ASP A 82 -12.27 5.64 15.64
N ALA A 83 -11.26 5.94 14.82
CA ALA A 83 -10.21 6.88 15.18
C ALA A 83 -10.74 8.33 15.31
N GLU A 84 -11.68 8.75 14.46
CA GLU A 84 -12.36 10.05 14.57
C GLU A 84 -13.20 10.13 15.85
N ASP A 85 -14.01 9.10 16.13
CA ASP A 85 -14.85 8.99 17.31
C ASP A 85 -13.99 9.04 18.60
N LEU A 86 -12.87 8.31 18.65
CA LEU A 86 -11.92 8.35 19.77
C LEU A 86 -11.26 9.72 19.92
N SER A 87 -10.93 10.39 18.81
CA SER A 87 -10.39 11.76 18.85
C SER A 87 -11.43 12.74 19.41
N ALA A 88 -12.71 12.57 19.08
CA ALA A 88 -13.80 13.37 19.63
C ALA A 88 -14.02 13.10 21.12
N VAL A 89 -13.91 11.83 21.57
CA VAL A 89 -13.94 11.46 23.00
C VAL A 89 -12.81 12.16 23.77
N LEU A 90 -11.59 12.14 23.25
CA LEU A 90 -10.46 12.83 23.86
C LEU A 90 -10.70 14.34 23.97
N ALA A 91 -11.13 14.98 22.87
CA ALA A 91 -11.43 16.41 22.88
C ALA A 91 -12.54 16.76 23.89
N THR A 92 -13.56 15.92 24.01
CA THR A 92 -14.67 16.12 24.95
C THR A 92 -14.19 16.02 26.40
N ILE A 93 -13.37 15.03 26.74
CA ILE A 93 -12.83 14.88 28.10
C ILE A 93 -11.83 15.99 28.44
N GLU A 94 -11.01 16.43 27.49
CA GLU A 94 -10.05 17.52 27.68
C GLU A 94 -10.71 18.89 27.80
N ALA A 95 -11.90 19.06 27.24
CA ALA A 95 -12.69 20.28 27.38
C ALA A 95 -13.34 20.43 28.77
N ILE A 96 -13.39 19.37 29.60
CA ILE A 96 -13.94 19.46 30.95
C ILE A 96 -12.99 20.27 31.84
N PRO A 97 -13.44 21.38 32.47
CA PRO A 97 -12.59 22.17 33.34
C PRO A 97 -12.07 21.37 34.53
N GLN A 98 -10.77 21.48 34.81
CA GLN A 98 -10.14 20.75 35.91
C GLN A 98 -10.68 21.17 37.28
N GLU A 99 -11.11 22.42 37.41
CA GLU A 99 -11.74 22.97 38.61
C GLU A 99 -13.07 22.28 38.90
N GLU A 100 -13.78 21.81 37.87
CA GLU A 100 -15.03 21.08 38.02
C GLU A 100 -14.80 19.59 38.35
N LEU A 101 -13.71 19.00 37.86
CA LEU A 101 -13.37 17.60 38.14
C LEU A 101 -12.69 17.39 39.49
N SER A 102 -11.78 18.29 39.88
CA SER A 102 -10.97 18.19 41.11
C SER A 102 -11.76 17.87 42.39
N PRO A 103 -12.92 18.50 42.67
CA PRO A 103 -13.69 18.17 43.87
C PRO A 103 -14.48 16.85 43.75
N ARG A 104 -14.54 16.23 42.56
CA ARG A 104 -15.31 15.02 42.24
C ARG A 104 -14.38 13.83 41.99
N ASN A 105 -13.69 13.37 43.03
CA ASN A 105 -12.63 12.35 42.97
C ASN A 105 -12.92 11.13 42.10
N GLN A 106 -14.13 10.56 42.15
CA GLN A 106 -14.47 9.38 41.35
C GLN A 106 -14.60 9.72 39.87
N LEU A 107 -15.32 10.80 39.55
CA LEU A 107 -15.48 11.30 38.19
C LEU A 107 -14.13 11.70 37.57
N ALA A 108 -13.24 12.33 38.34
CA ALA A 108 -11.89 12.67 37.89
C ALA A 108 -11.08 11.41 37.54
N ARG A 109 -11.20 10.34 38.32
CA ARG A 109 -10.57 9.05 38.01
C ARG A 109 -11.17 8.43 36.75
N ASP A 110 -12.49 8.38 36.64
CA ASP A 110 -13.19 7.79 35.50
C ASP A 110 -12.85 8.53 34.19
N ALA A 111 -12.87 9.87 34.21
CA ALA A 111 -12.46 10.70 33.08
C ALA A 111 -11.00 10.44 32.68
N ASN A 112 -10.10 10.32 33.66
CA ASN A 112 -8.70 10.03 33.38
C ASN A 112 -8.50 8.60 32.83
N THR A 113 -9.23 7.61 33.34
CA THR A 113 -9.18 6.24 32.80
C THR A 113 -9.63 6.18 31.35
N ILE A 114 -10.75 6.83 31.01
CA ILE A 114 -11.23 6.88 29.62
C ILE A 114 -10.23 7.65 28.75
N LYS A 115 -9.67 8.75 29.24
CA LYS A 115 -8.65 9.52 28.51
C LYS A 115 -7.44 8.67 28.14
N GLU A 116 -6.87 7.94 29.09
CA GLU A 116 -5.70 7.11 28.83
C GLU A 116 -6.02 5.92 27.91
N GLN A 117 -7.16 5.25 28.11
CA GLN A 117 -7.63 4.19 27.20
C GLN A 117 -7.85 4.70 25.78
N ALA A 118 -8.50 5.86 25.62
CA ALA A 118 -8.76 6.46 24.32
C ALA A 118 -7.46 6.85 23.61
N LYS A 119 -6.46 7.38 24.34
CA LYS A 119 -5.12 7.66 23.77
C LYS A 119 -4.42 6.40 23.29
N GLU A 120 -4.44 5.34 24.08
CA GLU A 120 -3.78 4.07 23.74
C GLU A 120 -4.42 3.42 22.50
N GLN A 121 -5.74 3.32 22.48
CA GLN A 121 -6.49 2.79 21.34
C GLN A 121 -6.28 3.65 20.08
N LEU A 122 -6.37 4.98 20.21
CA LEU A 122 -6.18 5.90 19.10
C LEU A 122 -4.76 5.85 18.53
N SER A 123 -3.74 5.73 19.38
CA SER A 123 -2.34 5.54 18.95
C SER A 123 -2.19 4.25 18.13
N THR A 124 -2.81 3.17 18.61
CA THR A 124 -2.78 1.85 17.97
C THR A 124 -3.48 1.88 16.61
N LEU A 125 -4.70 2.45 16.56
CA LEU A 125 -5.48 2.62 15.33
C LEU A 125 -4.77 3.51 14.32
N ARG A 126 -4.26 4.68 14.74
CA ARG A 126 -3.53 5.59 13.83
C ARG A 126 -2.31 4.93 13.20
N LYS A 127 -1.56 4.15 13.99
CA LYS A 127 -0.42 3.42 13.45
C LYS A 127 -0.87 2.39 12.41
N ALA A 128 -1.87 1.58 12.74
CA ALA A 128 -2.40 0.57 11.83
C ALA A 128 -2.97 1.19 10.53
N LEU A 129 -3.73 2.27 10.65
CA LEU A 129 -4.26 3.03 9.52
C LEU A 129 -3.14 3.60 8.63
N THR A 130 -2.09 4.18 9.24
CA THR A 130 -0.95 4.71 8.48
C THR A 130 -0.21 3.61 7.71
N ASP A 131 -0.03 2.43 8.33
CA ASP A 131 0.64 1.30 7.70
C ASP A 131 -0.24 0.73 6.56
N GLU A 132 -1.55 0.66 6.75
CA GLU A 132 -2.54 0.24 5.76
C GLU A 132 -2.62 1.20 4.56
N GLU A 133 -2.70 2.51 4.81
CA GLU A 133 -2.72 3.55 3.77
C GLU A 133 -1.47 3.48 2.89
N LYS A 134 -0.28 3.32 3.52
CA LYS A 134 0.97 3.13 2.78
C LYS A 134 0.99 1.84 1.97
N ALA A 135 0.40 0.76 2.47
CA ALA A 135 0.33 -0.50 1.74
C ALA A 135 -0.56 -0.36 0.49
N ARG A 136 -1.71 0.33 0.62
CA ARG A 136 -2.63 0.62 -0.49
C ARG A 136 -2.01 1.53 -1.52
N GLU A 137 -1.39 2.63 -1.10
CA GLU A 137 -0.69 3.56 -1.99
C GLU A 137 0.40 2.84 -2.80
N ARG A 138 1.19 1.99 -2.16
CA ARG A 138 2.22 1.17 -2.84
C ARG A 138 1.62 0.19 -3.83
N GLN A 139 0.51 -0.45 -3.49
CA GLN A 139 -0.18 -1.37 -4.39
C GLN A 139 -0.74 -0.65 -5.62
N ASP A 140 -1.33 0.53 -5.45
CA ASP A 140 -1.85 1.34 -6.55
C ASP A 140 -0.73 1.87 -7.44
N GLU A 141 0.37 2.35 -6.84
CA GLU A 141 1.56 2.75 -7.60
C GLU A 141 2.14 1.58 -8.40
N LEU A 142 2.26 0.39 -7.77
CA LEU A 142 2.74 -0.81 -8.42
C LEU A 142 1.82 -1.20 -9.60
N LYS A 143 0.50 -1.24 -9.40
CA LYS A 143 -0.48 -1.52 -10.47
C LYS A 143 -0.36 -0.54 -11.64
N ASN A 144 -0.24 0.76 -11.35
CA ASN A 144 -0.08 1.78 -12.37
C ASN A 144 1.21 1.58 -13.18
N ARG A 145 2.34 1.26 -12.50
CA ARG A 145 3.61 0.98 -13.18
C ARG A 145 3.54 -0.31 -14.00
N LEU A 146 2.95 -1.38 -13.47
CA LEU A 146 2.78 -2.63 -14.22
C LEU A 146 1.91 -2.42 -15.47
N SER A 147 0.84 -1.63 -15.37
CA SER A 147 0.02 -1.27 -16.53
C SER A 147 0.81 -0.47 -17.57
N ALA A 148 1.62 0.51 -17.14
CA ALA A 148 2.46 1.29 -18.06
C ALA A 148 3.50 0.42 -18.77
N ILE A 149 4.09 -0.55 -18.05
CA ILE A 149 5.03 -1.53 -18.61
C ILE A 149 4.31 -2.44 -19.61
N ALA A 150 3.15 -2.97 -19.23
CA ALA A 150 2.32 -3.79 -20.12
C ALA A 150 1.97 -3.06 -21.42
N ASP A 151 1.55 -1.80 -21.32
CA ASP A 151 1.22 -0.96 -22.48
C ASP A 151 2.45 -0.68 -23.35
N SER A 152 3.62 -0.50 -22.75
CA SER A 152 4.88 -0.30 -23.47
C SER A 152 5.28 -1.57 -24.23
N LEU A 153 5.20 -2.74 -23.58
CA LEU A 153 5.49 -4.03 -24.21
C LEU A 153 4.51 -4.34 -25.36
N ASN A 154 3.23 -4.01 -25.21
CA ASN A 154 2.21 -4.25 -26.25
C ASN A 154 2.38 -3.35 -27.50
N LYS A 155 3.05 -2.20 -27.37
CA LYS A 155 3.28 -1.26 -28.48
C LYS A 155 4.57 -1.51 -29.25
N ILE A 156 5.44 -2.40 -28.74
CA ILE A 156 6.70 -2.72 -29.40
C ILE A 156 6.41 -3.51 -30.66
N ASP A 157 6.97 -3.01 -31.75
CA ASP A 157 7.15 -3.80 -32.94
C ASP A 157 8.37 -4.71 -32.75
N PRO A 158 8.19 -6.04 -32.66
CA PRO A 158 9.32 -6.96 -32.51
C PRO A 158 10.25 -6.95 -33.73
N GLU A 159 9.83 -6.45 -34.89
CA GLU A 159 10.67 -6.32 -36.08
C GLU A 159 11.71 -5.18 -35.94
N ASN A 160 11.45 -4.20 -35.07
CA ASN A 160 12.41 -3.14 -34.75
C ASN A 160 13.33 -3.56 -33.60
N VAL A 161 14.36 -4.34 -33.96
CA VAL A 161 15.36 -4.91 -33.04
C VAL A 161 15.95 -3.86 -32.09
N GLU A 162 16.33 -2.67 -32.60
CA GLU A 162 16.98 -1.64 -31.79
C GLU A 162 16.04 -1.06 -30.73
N SER A 163 14.78 -0.80 -31.11
CA SER A 163 13.77 -0.29 -30.18
C SER A 163 13.38 -1.34 -29.14
N ALA A 164 13.25 -2.60 -29.55
CA ALA A 164 12.93 -3.71 -28.65
C ALA A 164 14.05 -3.93 -27.62
N GLN A 165 15.32 -3.94 -28.05
CA GLN A 165 16.47 -4.15 -27.14
C GLN A 165 16.65 -3.00 -26.14
N GLN A 166 16.51 -1.74 -26.59
CA GLN A 166 16.60 -0.58 -25.70
C GLN A 166 15.52 -0.61 -24.61
N LEU A 167 14.30 -1.01 -24.98
CA LEU A 167 13.18 -1.04 -24.07
C LEU A 167 13.28 -2.23 -23.09
N VAL A 168 13.66 -3.42 -23.56
CA VAL A 168 13.97 -4.55 -22.66
C VAL A 168 15.04 -4.16 -21.65
N SER A 169 16.12 -3.51 -22.11
CA SER A 169 17.23 -3.07 -21.25
C SER A 169 16.81 -2.06 -20.17
N SER A 170 15.78 -1.25 -20.42
CA SER A 170 15.24 -0.31 -19.43
C SER A 170 14.21 -0.96 -18.50
N LEU A 171 13.40 -1.88 -19.01
CA LEU A 171 12.34 -2.56 -18.25
C LEU A 171 12.83 -3.68 -17.35
N GLU A 172 13.83 -4.45 -17.75
CA GLU A 172 14.36 -5.57 -16.96
C GLU A 172 14.78 -5.16 -15.53
N PRO A 173 15.59 -4.09 -15.31
CA PRO A 173 15.91 -3.63 -13.96
C PRO A 173 14.72 -3.00 -13.23
N GLU A 174 13.74 -2.46 -13.95
CA GLU A 174 12.52 -1.92 -13.36
C GLU A 174 11.61 -3.04 -12.84
N LEU A 175 11.34 -4.06 -13.66
CA LEU A 175 10.57 -5.25 -13.29
C LEU A 175 11.22 -6.00 -12.12
N GLN A 176 12.54 -6.06 -12.05
CA GLN A 176 13.24 -6.65 -10.90
C GLN A 176 12.98 -5.88 -9.60
N LYS A 177 12.94 -4.54 -9.65
CA LYS A 177 12.59 -3.71 -8.49
C LYS A 177 11.11 -3.86 -8.13
N LEU A 178 10.23 -3.88 -9.13
CA LEU A 178 8.80 -4.07 -8.93
C LEU A 178 8.47 -5.44 -8.34
N ALA A 179 9.23 -6.49 -8.66
CA ALA A 179 9.10 -7.81 -8.04
C ALA A 179 9.31 -7.75 -6.53
N GLY A 180 10.39 -7.11 -6.06
CA GLY A 180 10.63 -6.96 -4.61
C GLY A 180 9.56 -6.14 -3.89
N ILE A 181 9.00 -5.14 -4.57
CA ILE A 181 7.86 -4.35 -4.05
C ILE A 181 6.59 -5.20 -4.00
N ALA A 182 6.32 -5.97 -5.06
CA ALA A 182 5.17 -6.88 -5.14
C ALA A 182 5.22 -7.94 -4.04
N ASP A 183 6.39 -8.52 -3.79
CA ASP A 183 6.61 -9.48 -2.71
C ASP A 183 6.34 -8.85 -1.34
N THR A 184 6.80 -7.62 -1.13
CA THR A 184 6.56 -6.90 0.13
C THR A 184 5.06 -6.61 0.33
N CYS A 185 4.37 -6.19 -0.74
CA CYS A 185 2.92 -5.95 -0.70
C CYS A 185 2.15 -7.25 -0.46
N ASN A 186 2.56 -8.35 -1.09
CA ASN A 186 1.96 -9.66 -0.90
C ASN A 186 2.21 -10.20 0.51
N GLN A 187 3.42 -10.00 1.07
CA GLN A 187 3.69 -10.35 2.47
C GLN A 187 2.75 -9.59 3.41
N PHE A 188 2.63 -8.27 3.23
CA PHE A 188 1.70 -7.47 4.03
C PHE A 188 0.26 -7.96 3.90
N ALA A 189 -0.23 -8.21 2.68
CA ALA A 189 -1.59 -8.70 2.42
C ALA A 189 -1.87 -10.11 2.98
N ASN A 190 -0.83 -10.88 3.31
CA ASN A 190 -0.95 -12.21 3.91
C ASN A 190 -0.72 -12.21 5.43
N THR A 191 -0.18 -11.13 6.00
CA THR A 191 0.03 -11.02 7.44
C THR A 191 -1.24 -10.60 8.14
N SER A 192 -1.82 -11.44 9.00
CA SER A 192 -3.01 -11.05 9.77
C SER A 192 -2.74 -9.80 10.62
N SER A 193 -3.58 -8.79 10.46
CA SER A 193 -3.58 -7.58 11.30
C SER A 193 -4.68 -7.70 12.36
N PRO A 194 -4.41 -7.35 13.63
CA PRO A 194 -5.40 -7.46 14.70
C PRO A 194 -6.39 -6.27 14.76
N VAL A 195 -6.18 -5.22 13.95
CA VAL A 195 -6.92 -3.94 14.06
C VAL A 195 -7.66 -3.60 12.77
N VAL A 196 -6.96 -3.66 11.64
CA VAL A 196 -7.51 -3.33 10.32
C VAL A 196 -7.40 -4.57 9.43
N SER A 197 -8.52 -5.03 8.87
CA SER A 197 -8.55 -6.07 7.86
C SER A 197 -8.10 -5.51 6.51
N HIS A 198 -7.32 -6.32 5.80
CA HIS A 198 -6.81 -6.01 4.47
C HIS A 198 -6.97 -7.20 3.51
N ASP A 199 -7.98 -8.04 3.76
CA ASP A 199 -8.30 -9.19 2.91
C ASP A 199 -8.64 -8.81 1.47
N ASP A 200 -9.03 -7.56 1.25
CA ASP A 200 -9.35 -6.98 -0.06
C ASP A 200 -8.12 -6.53 -0.86
N LEU A 201 -6.91 -6.53 -0.27
CA LEU A 201 -5.68 -6.22 -1.01
C LEU A 201 -5.39 -7.29 -2.08
N ASP A 202 -4.89 -6.82 -3.22
CA ASP A 202 -4.50 -7.69 -4.35
C ASP A 202 -3.26 -8.54 -4.02
N LYS A 203 -3.48 -9.86 -3.90
CA LYS A 203 -2.43 -10.87 -3.64
C LYS A 203 -1.78 -11.41 -4.91
N THR A 204 -2.27 -11.02 -6.09
CA THR A 204 -1.82 -11.51 -7.40
C THR A 204 -0.75 -10.64 -8.04
N LEU A 205 -0.33 -9.55 -7.38
CA LEU A 205 0.70 -8.65 -7.91
C LEU A 205 2.02 -9.36 -8.26
N PRO A 206 2.54 -10.30 -7.45
CA PRO A 206 3.75 -11.03 -7.82
C PRO A 206 3.59 -11.82 -9.11
N ASP A 207 2.42 -12.45 -9.31
CA ASP A 207 2.10 -13.22 -10.53
C ASP A 207 2.04 -12.28 -11.75
N GLN A 208 1.44 -11.09 -11.60
CA GLN A 208 1.40 -10.08 -12.67
C GLN A 208 2.80 -9.59 -13.05
N VAL A 209 3.69 -9.39 -12.07
CA VAL A 209 5.10 -9.05 -12.35
C VAL A 209 5.79 -10.19 -13.11
N GLN A 210 5.59 -11.43 -12.68
CA GLN A 210 6.17 -12.61 -13.31
C GLN A 210 5.71 -12.78 -14.77
N ASP A 211 4.42 -12.55 -15.04
CA ASP A 211 3.88 -12.57 -16.40
C ASP A 211 4.51 -11.51 -17.30
N LEU A 212 4.74 -10.30 -16.77
CA LEU A 212 5.41 -9.23 -17.51
C LEU A 212 6.90 -9.50 -17.72
N GLN A 213 7.59 -10.09 -16.73
CA GLN A 213 8.97 -10.55 -16.89
C GLN A 213 9.08 -11.57 -18.01
N LYS A 214 8.18 -12.56 -18.04
CA LYS A 214 8.15 -13.56 -19.11
C LYS A 214 7.90 -12.94 -20.48
N LYS A 215 6.95 -12.00 -20.59
CA LYS A 215 6.72 -11.26 -21.84
C LYS A 215 7.94 -10.45 -22.28
N CYS A 216 8.66 -9.85 -21.34
CA CYS A 216 9.89 -9.10 -21.62
C CYS A 216 10.97 -10.04 -22.19
N GLU A 217 11.16 -11.22 -21.57
CA GLU A 217 12.09 -12.25 -22.06
C GLU A 217 11.69 -12.80 -23.44
N ASP A 218 10.38 -12.98 -23.70
CA ASP A 218 9.90 -13.39 -25.01
C ASP A 218 10.23 -12.33 -26.10
N VAL A 219 10.06 -11.05 -25.79
CA VAL A 219 10.41 -9.94 -26.70
C VAL A 219 11.93 -9.89 -26.92
N LYS A 220 12.71 -10.02 -25.86
CA LYS A 220 14.19 -10.06 -25.91
C LYS A 220 14.67 -11.19 -26.81
N THR A 221 14.16 -12.40 -26.60
CA THR A 221 14.53 -13.59 -27.38
C THR A 221 14.18 -13.39 -28.87
N LYS A 222 13.00 -12.84 -29.18
CA LYS A 222 12.62 -12.54 -30.57
C LYS A 222 13.51 -11.49 -31.22
N ALA A 223 13.80 -10.41 -30.50
CA ALA A 223 14.66 -9.33 -30.99
C ALA A 223 16.09 -9.83 -31.23
N GLU A 224 16.64 -10.66 -30.34
CA GLU A 224 17.95 -11.29 -30.50
C GLU A 224 17.99 -12.26 -31.69
N GLN A 225 16.95 -13.08 -31.88
CA GLN A 225 16.83 -13.97 -33.04
C GLN A 225 16.78 -13.18 -34.35
N LEU A 226 16.00 -12.08 -34.40
CA LEU A 226 15.93 -11.19 -35.56
C LEU A 226 17.25 -10.45 -35.81
N ALA A 227 17.94 -10.01 -34.77
CA ALA A 227 19.26 -9.38 -34.88
C ALA A 227 20.28 -10.34 -35.53
N GLN A 228 20.32 -11.59 -35.05
CA GLN A 228 21.20 -12.63 -35.58
C GLN A 228 20.83 -12.98 -37.02
N LEU A 229 19.53 -13.08 -37.33
CA LEU A 229 19.06 -13.29 -38.70
C LEU A 229 19.50 -12.16 -39.64
N ASN A 230 19.29 -10.91 -39.24
CA ASN A 230 19.67 -9.74 -40.03
C ASN A 230 21.18 -9.62 -40.25
N ALA A 231 21.99 -10.12 -39.32
CA ALA A 231 23.44 -10.14 -39.46
C ALA A 231 23.94 -11.20 -40.48
N VAL A 232 23.29 -12.37 -40.51
CA VAL A 232 23.77 -13.55 -41.25
C VAL A 232 23.09 -13.71 -42.62
N ALA A 233 21.84 -13.28 -42.76
CA ALA A 233 21.06 -13.42 -44.00
C ALA A 233 21.69 -12.76 -45.24
N PRO A 234 22.21 -11.51 -45.18
CA PRO A 234 22.83 -10.89 -46.35
C PRO A 234 24.03 -11.67 -46.89
N GLU A 235 24.86 -12.21 -45.99
CA GLU A 235 26.05 -12.95 -46.37
C GLU A 235 25.71 -14.33 -46.96
N ILE A 236 24.72 -15.02 -46.41
CA ILE A 236 24.22 -16.28 -46.98
C ILE A 236 23.67 -16.03 -48.38
N LEU A 237 22.87 -14.97 -48.59
CA LEU A 237 22.33 -14.65 -49.91
C LEU A 237 23.43 -14.40 -50.94
N LEU A 238 24.53 -13.74 -50.56
CA LEU A 238 25.69 -13.54 -51.44
C LEU A 238 26.37 -14.87 -51.80
N ILE A 239 26.53 -15.78 -50.84
CA ILE A 239 27.07 -17.12 -51.10
C ILE A 239 26.13 -17.89 -52.02
N SER A 240 24.82 -17.90 -51.76
CA SER A 240 23.81 -18.55 -52.61
C SER A 240 23.83 -18.01 -54.04
N GLU A 241 23.87 -16.68 -54.22
CA GLU A 241 23.92 -16.04 -55.53
C GLU A 241 25.21 -16.40 -56.27
N SER A 242 26.35 -16.36 -55.58
CA SER A 242 27.63 -16.77 -56.16
C SER A 242 27.64 -18.25 -56.59
N LEU A 243 26.98 -19.13 -55.82
CA LEU A 243 26.82 -20.54 -56.18
C LEU A 243 25.87 -20.78 -57.35
N GLN A 244 24.88 -19.92 -57.55
CA GLN A 244 24.02 -19.99 -58.73
C GLN A 244 24.74 -19.54 -60.00
N GLN A 245 25.69 -18.60 -59.88
CA GLN A 245 26.50 -18.12 -61.01
C GLN A 245 27.69 -19.04 -61.33
N GLN A 246 28.03 -19.99 -60.45
CA GLN A 246 29.09 -20.97 -60.68
C GLN A 246 28.70 -21.92 -61.85
N PRO A 247 29.52 -22.02 -62.90
CA PRO A 247 29.28 -22.95 -64.00
C PRO A 247 29.34 -24.40 -63.50
N GLU A 248 28.40 -25.25 -63.94
CA GLU A 248 28.38 -26.66 -63.55
C GLU A 248 29.46 -27.50 -64.26
N GLU A 249 30.05 -26.96 -65.32
CA GLU A 249 31.14 -27.57 -66.07
C GLU A 249 32.49 -27.32 -65.37
N ILE A 250 33.27 -28.39 -65.22
CA ILE A 250 34.60 -28.32 -64.62
C ILE A 250 35.53 -27.57 -65.60
N PRO A 251 36.25 -26.51 -65.16
CA PRO A 251 37.22 -25.83 -65.99
C PRO A 251 38.24 -26.80 -66.58
N SER A 252 38.62 -26.63 -67.84
CA SER A 252 39.56 -27.53 -68.51
C SER A 252 41.03 -27.27 -68.13
N ASN A 253 41.31 -26.09 -67.56
CA ASN A 253 42.64 -25.64 -67.20
C ASN A 253 42.92 -25.91 -65.70
N LEU A 254 44.05 -26.55 -65.42
CA LEU A 254 44.45 -26.92 -64.06
C LEU A 254 44.53 -25.72 -63.10
N ASN A 255 45.00 -24.57 -63.60
CA ASN A 255 45.14 -23.37 -62.79
C ASN A 255 43.77 -22.76 -62.42
N GLU A 256 42.79 -22.88 -63.32
CA GLU A 256 41.41 -22.47 -63.08
C GLU A 256 40.69 -23.46 -62.15
N GLN A 257 40.90 -24.77 -62.32
CA GLN A 257 40.39 -25.79 -61.39
C GLN A 257 40.88 -25.54 -59.96
N GLN A 258 42.17 -25.22 -59.79
CA GLN A 258 42.75 -24.98 -58.48
C GLN A 258 42.19 -23.72 -57.82
N SER A 259 42.00 -22.64 -58.60
CA SER A 259 41.34 -21.41 -58.11
C SER A 259 39.86 -21.64 -57.74
N VAL A 260 39.13 -22.42 -58.52
CA VAL A 260 37.71 -22.72 -58.23
C VAL A 260 37.59 -23.61 -56.99
N LEU A 261 38.49 -24.57 -56.81
CA LEU A 261 38.50 -25.44 -55.64
C LEU A 261 38.74 -24.63 -54.34
N GLU A 262 39.72 -23.74 -54.34
CA GLU A 262 40.05 -22.90 -53.17
C GLU A 262 38.91 -21.93 -52.82
N ASP A 263 38.23 -21.36 -53.82
CA ASP A 263 37.04 -20.51 -53.65
C ASP A 263 35.84 -21.30 -53.09
N LEU A 264 35.56 -22.49 -53.63
CA LEU A 264 34.47 -23.34 -53.15
C LEU A 264 34.72 -23.89 -51.74
N GLU A 265 35.96 -24.28 -51.39
CA GLU A 265 36.31 -24.68 -50.03
C GLU A 265 36.17 -23.52 -49.04
N SER A 266 36.61 -22.32 -49.42
CA SER A 266 36.46 -21.11 -48.61
C SER A 266 34.98 -20.78 -48.37
N LYS A 267 34.14 -20.84 -49.42
CA LYS A 267 32.69 -20.64 -49.32
C LYS A 267 32.00 -21.70 -48.47
N LYS A 268 32.39 -22.97 -48.61
CA LYS A 268 31.89 -24.06 -47.77
C LYS A 268 32.21 -23.80 -46.30
N GLN A 269 33.45 -23.52 -45.97
CA GLN A 269 33.85 -23.28 -44.58
C GLN A 269 33.14 -22.04 -44.01
N ARG A 270 32.96 -20.99 -44.82
CA ARG A 270 32.22 -19.79 -44.42
C ARG A 270 30.75 -20.09 -44.17
N LEU A 271 30.09 -20.82 -45.07
CA LEU A 271 28.68 -21.21 -44.92
C LEU A 271 28.47 -22.17 -43.73
N GLU A 272 29.40 -23.09 -43.48
CA GLU A 272 29.40 -23.96 -42.29
C GLU A 272 29.48 -23.13 -41.00
N ASN A 273 30.35 -22.12 -40.96
CA ASN A 273 30.45 -21.21 -39.82
C ASN A 273 29.17 -20.38 -39.61
N LEU A 274 28.59 -19.83 -40.68
CA LEU A 274 27.36 -19.04 -40.61
C LEU A 274 26.16 -19.89 -40.14
N LEU A 275 26.04 -21.13 -40.61
CA LEU A 275 25.01 -22.07 -40.17
C LEU A 275 25.05 -22.34 -38.66
N GLN A 276 26.25 -22.38 -38.06
CA GLN A 276 26.39 -22.55 -36.60
C GLN A 276 25.95 -21.32 -35.80
N THR A 277 25.85 -20.14 -36.44
CA THR A 277 25.44 -18.89 -35.78
C THR A 277 23.95 -18.59 -35.90
N ILE A 278 23.21 -19.33 -36.74
CA ILE A 278 21.77 -19.16 -36.90
C ILE A 278 21.05 -19.84 -35.71
N PRO A 279 20.26 -19.11 -34.91
CA PRO A 279 19.55 -19.70 -33.78
C PRO A 279 18.44 -20.65 -34.27
N ALA A 280 18.07 -21.62 -33.45
CA ALA A 280 16.95 -22.52 -33.73
C ALA A 280 15.61 -21.79 -33.51
N GLY A 281 14.76 -21.74 -34.53
CA GLY A 281 13.43 -21.15 -34.47
C GLY A 281 12.73 -21.12 -35.83
N ASP A 282 11.41 -20.95 -35.81
CA ASP A 282 10.58 -20.94 -37.03
C ASP A 282 10.96 -19.79 -37.96
N ALA A 283 11.28 -18.61 -37.40
CA ALA A 283 11.66 -17.42 -38.18
C ALA A 283 13.00 -17.57 -38.92
N THR A 284 13.87 -18.47 -38.50
CA THR A 284 15.19 -18.71 -39.11
C THR A 284 15.25 -20.02 -39.89
N GLU A 285 14.19 -20.81 -39.87
CA GLU A 285 14.14 -22.15 -40.47
C GLU A 285 14.32 -22.11 -41.99
N GLU A 286 13.66 -21.15 -42.67
CA GLU A 286 13.80 -20.98 -44.12
C GLU A 286 15.25 -20.69 -44.52
N LEU A 287 15.93 -19.80 -43.78
CA LEU A 287 17.33 -19.48 -44.02
C LEU A 287 18.22 -20.70 -43.77
N ARG A 288 17.95 -21.46 -42.70
CA ARG A 288 18.69 -22.69 -42.37
C ARG A 288 18.53 -23.76 -43.45
N GLN A 289 17.33 -23.96 -43.97
CA GLN A 289 17.07 -24.90 -45.06
C GLN A 289 17.77 -24.49 -46.35
N LYS A 290 17.70 -23.20 -46.71
CA LYS A 290 18.40 -22.67 -47.89
C LYS A 290 19.90 -22.85 -47.79
N SER A 291 20.50 -22.49 -46.66
CA SER A 291 21.92 -22.71 -46.41
C SER A 291 22.31 -24.19 -46.43
N ALA A 292 21.47 -25.08 -45.90
CA ALA A 292 21.72 -26.52 -45.95
C ALA A 292 21.70 -27.07 -47.38
N TRP A 293 20.79 -26.57 -48.23
CA TRP A 293 20.73 -26.91 -49.64
C TRP A 293 21.97 -26.41 -50.40
N ASP A 294 22.34 -25.15 -50.22
CA ASP A 294 23.54 -24.55 -50.82
C ASP A 294 24.81 -25.31 -50.42
N LEU A 295 24.88 -25.74 -49.15
CA LEU A 295 25.98 -26.52 -48.61
C LEU A 295 26.05 -27.94 -49.21
N SER A 296 24.91 -28.56 -49.50
CA SER A 296 24.86 -29.82 -50.25
C SER A 296 25.39 -29.63 -51.67
N ARG A 297 24.95 -28.56 -52.36
CA ARG A 297 25.40 -28.23 -53.71
C ARG A 297 26.91 -27.96 -53.76
N LEU A 298 27.43 -27.20 -52.79
CA LEU A 298 28.86 -26.97 -52.60
C LEU A 298 29.65 -28.28 -52.46
N LYS A 299 29.17 -29.20 -51.61
CA LYS A 299 29.80 -30.51 -51.42
C LYS A 299 29.78 -31.37 -52.69
N ASP A 300 28.74 -31.26 -53.49
CA ASP A 300 28.64 -32.00 -54.76
C ASP A 300 29.55 -31.42 -55.84
N LEU A 301 29.68 -30.09 -55.94
CA LEU A 301 30.64 -29.43 -56.83
C LEU A 301 32.09 -29.79 -56.45
N LEU A 302 32.42 -29.74 -55.16
CA LEU A 302 33.75 -30.11 -54.64
C LEU A 302 34.11 -31.58 -54.89
N LYS A 303 33.12 -32.49 -54.99
CA LYS A 303 33.37 -33.91 -55.32
C LYS A 303 33.60 -34.15 -56.81
N ARG A 304 33.13 -33.24 -57.67
CA ARG A 304 33.24 -33.37 -59.13
C ARG A 304 34.59 -32.88 -59.63
N LEU A 305 35.13 -31.81 -59.02
CA LEU A 305 36.50 -31.33 -59.19
C LEU A 305 37.52 -32.33 -58.64
#